data_AF-A0AA50YLU2-F1
#
_entry.id   AF-A0AA50YLU2-F1
#
_cell.length_a   1.000
_cell.length_b   1.000
_cell.length_c   1.000
_cell.angle_alpha   90.00
_cell.angle_beta   90.00
_cell.angle_gamma   90.00
#
_symmetry.space_group_name_H-M   'P 1'
#
loop_
_entity.id
_entity.type
_entity.pdbx_description
1 polymer ?
#
loop_
_entity_poly.entity_id
_entity_poly.type
_entity_poly.pdbx_seq_one_letter_code
_entity_poly.pdbx_strand_id
1 'polypeptide(L)'
;PTDETRDPYYWELEKMWRSLDEEERQQYERKVCPDPITSKTSPEYKLGTITEQLDGLIQSYLKSRGDHNEYTPKDKFTEIMSAKYLESMAAPGEPVGLLAAQSIGEPSTQMTLNTFHFAGRGDMNVTLGIPRLREILMTASAKLKTPNMDIPFYENLPDLNKKAERLRRKMNRVTVSDVLEKIDVQCEIVTHPNRELKTTMRFSFLPHSQYKAQYIVKPSQIIKHMQNKFFNEMFAIIRKQAKTTSGVLWASEKE
;
A
#
# COMPACT_ATOMS: atom_id res chain seq x y z
N PRO A 1 24.83 23.69 17.39
CA PRO A 1 24.01 22.86 16.48
C PRO A 1 23.15 23.76 15.59
N THR A 2 23.57 23.92 14.33
CA THR A 2 23.08 24.90 13.33
C THR A 2 22.07 24.27 12.38
N ASP A 3 21.03 23.62 12.90
CA ASP A 3 19.99 23.00 12.07
C ASP A 3 18.61 23.33 12.65
N GLU A 4 17.96 24.39 12.16
CA GLU A 4 16.67 24.89 12.66
C GLU A 4 15.46 24.03 12.23
N THR A 5 15.71 22.88 11.59
CA THR A 5 14.68 22.08 10.91
C THR A 5 14.01 21.02 11.76
N ARG A 6 14.55 20.68 12.94
CA ARG A 6 13.94 19.65 13.81
C ARG A 6 13.37 20.27 15.10
N ASP A 7 12.41 19.55 15.67
CA ASP A 7 11.56 19.97 16.79
C ASP A 7 12.37 20.26 18.07
N PRO A 8 12.21 21.42 18.75
CA PRO A 8 12.94 21.80 19.97
C PRO A 8 13.07 20.69 21.03
N TYR A 9 12.08 19.80 21.14
CA TYR A 9 12.08 18.66 22.05
C TYR A 9 13.26 17.71 21.85
N TYR A 10 13.74 17.55 20.61
CA TYR A 10 14.88 16.69 20.28
C TYR A 10 16.20 17.23 20.87
N TRP A 11 16.32 18.55 21.05
CA TRP A 11 17.51 19.19 21.61
C TRP A 11 17.58 18.99 23.12
N GLU A 12 16.41 19.00 23.77
CA GLU A 12 16.30 18.65 25.19
C GLU A 12 16.66 17.18 25.41
N LEU A 13 16.15 16.27 24.58
CA LEU A 13 16.53 14.86 24.61
C LEU A 13 18.02 14.64 24.37
N GLU A 14 18.63 15.34 23.41
CA GLU A 14 20.05 15.22 23.14
C GLU A 14 20.91 15.76 24.30
N LYS A 15 20.49 16.86 24.93
CA LYS A 15 21.14 17.37 26.14
C LYS A 15 21.03 16.38 27.30
N MET A 16 19.84 15.82 27.53
CA MET A 16 19.60 14.79 28.54
C MET A 16 20.45 13.54 28.28
N TRP A 17 20.56 13.10 27.01
CA TRP A 17 21.42 11.99 26.60
C TRP A 17 22.90 12.25 26.91
N ARG A 18 23.37 13.46 26.60
CA ARG A 18 24.77 13.86 26.84
C ARG A 18 25.09 14.07 28.32
N SER A 19 24.10 14.35 29.17
CA SER A 19 24.27 14.50 30.62
C SER A 19 24.17 13.20 31.42
N LEU A 20 23.62 12.13 30.84
CA LEU A 20 23.57 10.80 31.48
C LEU A 20 24.98 10.18 31.54
N ASP A 21 25.26 9.48 32.65
CA ASP A 21 26.49 8.71 32.85
C ASP A 21 26.52 7.45 31.96
N GLU A 22 27.71 6.88 31.74
CA GLU A 22 27.93 5.71 30.88
C GLU A 22 27.06 4.51 31.30
N GLU A 23 26.87 4.31 32.60
CA GLU A 23 26.04 3.23 33.18
C GLU A 23 24.54 3.44 32.92
N GLU A 24 24.07 4.69 32.93
CA GLU A 24 22.67 5.03 32.67
C GLU A 24 22.38 4.97 31.16
N ARG A 25 23.34 5.36 30.32
CA ARG A 25 23.24 5.20 28.86
C ARG A 25 23.09 3.74 28.44
N GLN A 26 23.79 2.82 29.11
CA GLN A 26 23.65 1.37 28.85
C GLN A 26 22.24 0.82 29.12
N GLN A 27 21.44 1.48 29.97
CA GLN A 27 20.04 1.07 30.20
C GLN A 27 19.14 1.38 29.00
N TYR A 28 19.49 2.42 28.24
CA TYR A 28 18.80 2.85 27.03
C TYR A 28 19.44 2.30 25.76
N GLU A 29 20.63 1.73 25.87
CA GLU A 29 21.26 1.00 24.79
C GLU A 29 20.41 -0.24 24.48
N ARG A 30 20.01 -0.34 23.21
CA ARG A 30 19.12 -1.39 22.76
C ARG A 30 19.84 -2.73 22.93
N LYS A 31 19.45 -3.51 23.95
CA LYS A 31 19.97 -4.88 24.14
C LYS A 31 19.75 -5.67 22.86
N VAL A 32 20.86 -6.11 22.26
CA VAL A 32 20.84 -6.91 21.03
C VAL A 32 20.18 -8.24 21.38
N CYS A 33 19.12 -8.60 20.64
CA CYS A 33 18.53 -9.93 20.77
C CYS A 33 19.61 -10.96 20.43
N PRO A 34 19.86 -11.96 21.29
CA PRO A 34 20.86 -12.98 20.98
C PRO A 34 20.49 -13.70 19.68
N ASP A 35 21.50 -14.07 18.89
CA ASP A 35 21.24 -14.79 17.65
C ASP A 35 20.61 -16.17 17.93
N PRO A 36 19.74 -16.65 17.02
CA PRO A 36 19.18 -17.99 17.11
C PRO A 36 20.25 -19.07 17.19
N ILE A 37 19.96 -20.15 17.91
CA ILE A 37 20.90 -21.27 18.13
C ILE A 37 21.36 -21.88 16.80
N THR A 38 20.46 -21.99 15.83
CA THR A 38 20.74 -22.52 14.48
C THR A 38 21.74 -21.67 13.69
N SER A 39 21.92 -20.39 14.05
CA SER A 39 22.94 -19.53 13.45
C SER A 39 24.33 -19.78 14.02
N LYS A 40 24.44 -20.29 15.25
CA LYS A 40 25.71 -20.49 15.95
C LYS A 40 26.22 -21.92 15.83
N THR A 41 25.32 -22.89 15.81
CA THR A 41 25.66 -24.32 15.74
C THR A 41 24.78 -25.01 14.72
N SER A 42 25.38 -25.87 13.89
CA SER A 42 24.60 -26.72 12.99
C SER A 42 23.92 -27.85 13.79
N PRO A 43 22.65 -28.17 13.48
CA PRO A 43 21.94 -29.30 14.09
C PRO A 43 22.64 -30.65 13.90
N GLU A 44 23.45 -30.79 12.85
CA GLU A 44 24.19 -32.04 12.57
C GLU A 44 25.25 -32.35 13.64
N TYR A 45 25.86 -31.33 14.25
CA TYR A 45 26.96 -31.49 15.21
C TYR A 45 26.48 -31.43 16.66
N LYS A 46 25.33 -30.81 16.93
CA LYS A 46 24.82 -30.63 18.28
C LYS A 46 23.32 -30.91 18.35
N LEU A 47 23.01 -32.05 18.95
CA LEU A 47 21.64 -32.44 19.27
C LEU A 47 20.97 -31.38 20.18
N GLY A 48 19.71 -31.07 19.90
CA GLY A 48 18.95 -30.02 20.59
C GLY A 48 19.07 -28.63 19.93
N THR A 49 19.84 -28.50 18.84
CA THR A 49 19.79 -27.29 18.00
C THR A 49 18.52 -27.35 17.13
N ILE A 50 17.46 -26.69 17.59
CA ILE A 50 16.18 -26.59 16.88
C ILE A 50 15.84 -25.13 16.59
N THR A 51 14.90 -24.89 15.69
CA THR A 51 14.39 -23.54 15.43
C THR A 51 13.50 -23.06 16.59
N GLU A 52 13.51 -21.76 16.86
CA GLU A 52 12.67 -21.16 17.91
C GLU A 52 11.18 -21.39 17.68
N GLN A 53 10.76 -21.47 16.41
CA GLN A 53 9.39 -21.83 16.05
C GLN A 53 9.04 -23.25 16.48
N LEU A 54 9.93 -24.22 16.21
CA LEU A 54 9.71 -25.61 16.62
C LEU A 54 9.74 -25.75 18.15
N ASP A 55 10.68 -25.08 18.82
CA ASP A 55 10.72 -25.06 20.29
C ASP A 55 9.42 -24.48 20.88
N GLY A 56 8.95 -23.34 20.35
CA GLY A 56 7.66 -22.75 20.76
C GLY A 56 6.48 -23.71 20.57
N LEU A 57 6.46 -24.49 19.48
CA LEU A 57 5.45 -25.53 19.24
C LEU A 57 5.57 -26.69 20.24
N ILE A 58 6.78 -27.15 20.55
CA ILE A 58 7.02 -28.20 21.54
C ILE A 58 6.56 -27.73 22.92
N GLN A 59 6.93 -26.52 23.33
CA GLN A 59 6.56 -25.97 24.64
C GLN A 59 5.05 -25.74 24.77
N SER A 60 4.40 -25.21 23.72
CA SER A 60 2.94 -25.04 23.73
C SER A 60 2.22 -26.39 23.80
N TYR A 61 2.71 -27.40 23.09
CA TYR A 61 2.21 -28.77 23.18
C TYR A 61 2.39 -29.34 24.59
N LEU A 62 3.59 -29.25 25.18
CA LEU A 62 3.86 -29.75 26.53
C LEU A 62 2.99 -29.06 27.60
N LYS A 63 2.73 -27.76 27.46
CA LYS A 63 1.80 -27.02 28.32
C LYS A 63 0.36 -27.53 28.18
N SER A 64 -0.09 -27.80 26.96
CA SER A 64 -1.45 -28.28 26.68
C SER A 64 -1.70 -29.73 27.11
N ARG A 65 -0.64 -30.55 27.16
CA ARG A 65 -0.71 -32.00 27.39
C ARG A 65 -0.93 -32.38 28.87
N GLY A 66 -0.50 -31.55 29.81
CA GLY A 66 -0.46 -31.89 31.25
C GLY A 66 0.58 -32.97 31.59
N ASP A 67 0.79 -33.24 32.88
CA ASP A 67 1.88 -34.10 33.41
C ASP A 67 1.59 -35.62 33.34
N HIS A 68 0.52 -36.02 32.64
CA HIS A 68 -0.17 -37.30 32.87
C HIS A 68 0.26 -38.47 31.97
N ASN A 69 1.52 -38.55 31.52
CA ASN A 69 1.94 -39.69 30.71
C ASN A 69 3.21 -40.34 31.25
N GLU A 70 3.01 -41.36 32.09
CA GLU A 70 4.04 -42.19 32.73
C GLU A 70 5.02 -42.81 31.71
N TYR A 71 4.56 -43.06 30.48
CA TYR A 71 5.34 -43.72 29.43
C TYR A 71 6.25 -42.77 28.63
N THR A 72 5.99 -41.47 28.65
CA THR A 72 6.73 -40.48 27.83
C THR A 72 7.02 -39.21 28.63
N PRO A 73 8.08 -39.26 29.47
CA PRO A 73 8.61 -38.10 30.17
C PRO A 73 8.88 -36.92 29.24
N LYS A 74 8.79 -35.70 29.76
CA LYS A 74 9.01 -34.46 29.01
C LYS A 74 10.37 -34.46 28.32
N ASP A 75 11.42 -34.84 29.05
CA ASP A 75 12.79 -34.84 28.55
C ASP A 75 12.97 -35.81 27.36
N LYS A 76 12.44 -37.03 27.49
CA LYS A 76 12.47 -38.03 26.41
C LYS A 76 11.69 -37.56 25.19
N PHE A 77 10.54 -36.90 25.39
CA PHE A 77 9.77 -36.34 24.28
C PHE A 77 10.56 -35.24 23.55
N THR A 78 11.19 -34.32 24.29
CA THR A 78 12.00 -33.25 23.69
C THR A 78 13.21 -33.79 22.94
N GLU A 79 13.83 -34.86 23.46
CA GLU A 79 14.97 -35.53 22.82
C GLU A 79 14.54 -36.21 21.52
N ILE A 80 13.42 -36.95 21.52
CA ILE A 80 12.86 -37.59 20.32
C ILE A 80 12.48 -36.54 19.27
N MET A 81 11.88 -35.43 19.67
CA MET A 81 11.54 -34.34 18.75
C MET A 81 12.78 -33.69 18.13
N SER A 82 13.85 -33.54 18.92
CA SER A 82 15.14 -33.03 18.44
C SER A 82 15.80 -34.01 17.46
N ALA A 83 15.74 -35.32 17.73
CA ALA A 83 16.23 -36.36 16.83
C ALA A 83 15.43 -36.38 15.50
N LYS A 84 14.09 -36.29 15.57
CA LYS A 84 13.24 -36.21 14.39
C LYS A 84 13.50 -34.97 13.54
N TYR A 85 13.79 -33.83 14.18
CA TYR A 85 14.17 -32.61 13.48
C TYR A 85 15.44 -32.82 12.65
N LEU A 86 16.45 -33.47 13.23
CA LEU A 86 17.71 -33.81 12.55
C LEU A 86 17.47 -34.73 11.34
N GLU A 87 16.61 -35.75 11.48
CA GLU A 87 16.25 -36.64 10.35
C GLU A 87 15.44 -35.94 9.24
N SER A 88 14.74 -34.84 9.57
CA SER A 88 13.87 -34.12 8.63
C SER A 88 14.59 -33.00 7.87
N MET A 89 15.90 -32.87 8.02
CA MET A 89 16.68 -31.85 7.31
C MET A 89 16.87 -32.22 5.85
N ALA A 90 16.94 -31.19 4.99
CA ALA A 90 17.27 -31.37 3.58
C ALA A 90 18.70 -31.90 3.43
N ALA A 91 18.90 -32.87 2.55
CA ALA A 91 20.20 -33.48 2.37
C ALA A 91 21.17 -32.52 1.64
N PRO A 92 22.46 -32.46 2.03
CA PRO A 92 23.45 -31.72 1.27
C PRO A 92 23.52 -32.18 -0.19
N GLY A 93 23.48 -31.23 -1.12
CA GLY A 93 23.50 -31.50 -2.56
C GLY A 93 22.13 -31.66 -3.22
N GLU A 94 21.04 -31.57 -2.45
CA GLU A 94 19.69 -31.55 -3.02
C GLU A 94 19.47 -30.33 -3.93
N PRO A 95 18.93 -30.49 -5.16
CA PRO A 95 18.75 -29.39 -6.11
C PRO A 95 17.56 -28.49 -5.76
N VAL A 96 17.62 -27.82 -4.60
CA VAL A 96 16.54 -26.98 -4.04
C VAL A 96 16.10 -25.86 -4.98
N GLY A 97 16.99 -25.33 -5.81
CA GLY A 97 16.65 -24.31 -6.81
C GLY A 97 15.73 -24.83 -7.92
N LEU A 98 15.99 -26.06 -8.40
CA LEU A 98 15.15 -26.70 -9.42
C LEU A 98 13.80 -27.10 -8.83
N LEU A 99 13.80 -27.66 -7.62
CA LEU A 99 12.59 -28.03 -6.89
C LEU A 99 11.71 -26.80 -6.65
N ALA A 100 12.27 -25.70 -6.15
CA ALA A 100 11.55 -24.45 -5.94
C ALA A 100 10.95 -23.90 -7.24
N ALA A 101 11.70 -23.93 -8.34
CA ALA A 101 11.22 -23.50 -9.65
C ALA A 101 10.02 -24.34 -10.13
N GLN A 102 10.10 -25.67 -9.98
CA GLN A 102 8.99 -26.57 -10.33
C GLN A 102 7.79 -26.38 -9.42
N SER A 103 8.00 -26.26 -8.10
CA SER A 103 6.94 -26.05 -7.11
C SER A 103 6.16 -24.76 -7.32
N ILE A 104 6.73 -23.75 -7.98
CA ILE A 104 6.01 -22.54 -8.40
C ILE A 104 5.43 -22.72 -9.80
N GLY A 105 6.23 -23.21 -10.76
CA GLY A 105 5.88 -23.26 -12.17
C GLY A 105 4.74 -24.23 -12.50
N GLU A 106 4.76 -25.44 -11.95
CA GLU A 106 3.76 -26.48 -12.20
C GLU A 106 2.35 -26.05 -11.74
N PRO A 107 2.12 -25.62 -10.48
CA PRO A 107 0.78 -25.18 -10.05
C PRO A 107 0.35 -23.86 -10.69
N SER A 108 1.29 -23.02 -11.17
CA SER A 108 0.94 -21.78 -11.88
C SER A 108 0.12 -22.05 -13.13
N THR A 109 0.34 -23.19 -13.80
CA THR A 109 -0.47 -23.59 -14.97
C THR A 109 -1.95 -23.75 -14.60
N GLN A 110 -2.24 -24.31 -13.43
CA GLN A 110 -3.59 -24.52 -12.91
C GLN A 110 -4.28 -23.20 -12.50
N MET A 111 -3.51 -22.21 -12.05
CA MET A 111 -4.07 -20.89 -11.69
C MET A 111 -4.70 -20.16 -12.88
N THR A 112 -4.28 -20.47 -14.10
CA THR A 112 -4.81 -19.85 -15.32
C THR A 112 -6.30 -20.13 -15.51
N LEU A 113 -6.74 -21.36 -15.27
CA LEU A 113 -8.15 -21.76 -15.43
C LEU A 113 -9.03 -21.24 -14.29
N ASN A 114 -8.52 -21.22 -13.05
CA ASN A 114 -9.28 -20.74 -11.89
C ASN A 114 -9.57 -19.22 -11.95
N THR A 115 -8.69 -18.44 -12.58
CA THR A 115 -8.85 -16.97 -12.64
C THR A 115 -10.01 -16.54 -13.55
N PHE A 116 -10.35 -17.29 -14.62
CA PHE A 116 -11.46 -16.92 -15.51
C PHE A 116 -12.84 -17.12 -14.89
N HIS A 117 -13.02 -18.10 -14.00
CA HIS A 117 -14.28 -18.31 -13.30
C HIS A 117 -14.53 -17.28 -12.17
N PHE A 118 -13.46 -16.79 -11.52
CA PHE A 118 -13.57 -15.72 -10.54
C PHE A 118 -13.62 -14.31 -11.17
N ALA A 119 -13.00 -14.08 -12.32
CA ALA A 119 -13.07 -12.80 -13.05
C ALA A 119 -14.51 -12.43 -13.48
N GLY A 120 -15.43 -13.40 -13.55
CA GLY A 120 -16.85 -13.17 -13.80
C GLY A 120 -17.66 -12.70 -12.58
N ARG A 121 -17.10 -12.77 -11.37
CA ARG A 121 -17.64 -12.10 -10.16
C ARG A 121 -16.80 -10.85 -9.93
N GLY A 122 -17.37 -9.68 -10.20
CA GLY A 122 -16.67 -8.39 -10.24
C GLY A 122 -16.09 -7.86 -8.92
N ASP A 123 -15.72 -8.71 -7.97
CA ASP A 123 -15.36 -8.31 -6.61
C ASP A 123 -13.87 -7.97 -6.43
N MET A 124 -12.97 -8.36 -7.34
CA MET A 124 -11.53 -8.00 -7.23
C MET A 124 -10.84 -7.81 -8.58
N ASN A 125 -10.79 -6.57 -9.08
CA ASN A 125 -9.98 -6.14 -10.24
C ASN A 125 -8.48 -6.00 -9.90
N VAL A 126 -7.90 -6.99 -9.21
CA VAL A 126 -6.46 -7.09 -8.99
C VAL A 126 -5.89 -7.94 -10.12
N THR A 127 -4.69 -7.65 -10.63
CA THR A 127 -3.98 -8.60 -11.50
C THR A 127 -3.82 -9.92 -10.74
N LEU A 128 -4.61 -10.94 -11.07
CA LEU A 128 -4.58 -12.25 -10.41
C LEU A 128 -3.92 -13.29 -11.33
N GLY A 129 -3.34 -14.33 -10.72
CA GLY A 129 -2.77 -15.48 -11.43
C GLY A 129 -1.42 -15.21 -12.10
N ILE A 130 -1.21 -15.83 -13.27
CA ILE A 130 0.06 -15.76 -14.04
C ILE A 130 0.50 -14.33 -14.38
N PRO A 131 -0.38 -13.39 -14.80
CA PRO A 131 0.04 -12.02 -15.09
C PRO A 131 0.74 -11.35 -13.90
N ARG A 132 0.29 -11.59 -12.66
CA ARG A 132 0.92 -11.03 -11.46
C ARG A 132 2.25 -11.71 -11.14
N LEU A 133 2.32 -13.03 -11.29
CA LEU A 133 3.57 -13.77 -11.14
C LEU A 133 4.65 -13.27 -12.12
N ARG A 134 4.28 -12.98 -13.38
CA ARG A 134 5.19 -12.39 -14.37
C ARG A 134 5.66 -11.00 -13.97
N GLU A 135 4.76 -10.16 -13.45
CA GLU A 135 5.12 -8.82 -12.98
C GLU A 135 6.14 -8.85 -11.84
N ILE A 136 5.98 -9.79 -10.90
CA ILE A 136 6.86 -9.94 -9.72
C ILE A 136 8.18 -10.63 -10.09
N LEU A 137 8.12 -11.81 -10.71
CA LEU A 137 9.29 -12.69 -10.86
C LEU A 137 10.07 -12.47 -12.15
N MET A 138 9.37 -12.23 -13.28
CA MET A 138 10.03 -12.20 -14.60
C MET A 138 10.48 -10.81 -15.00
N THR A 139 9.63 -9.80 -14.77
CA THR A 139 9.87 -8.44 -15.26
C THR A 139 10.32 -7.47 -14.19
N ALA A 140 10.10 -7.80 -12.90
CA ALA A 140 10.36 -6.92 -11.76
C ALA A 140 9.91 -5.47 -12.04
N SER A 141 8.67 -5.33 -12.54
CA SER A 141 8.21 -4.06 -13.12
C SER A 141 8.18 -2.95 -12.09
N ALA A 142 8.86 -1.83 -12.39
CA ALA A 142 8.80 -0.62 -11.57
C ALA A 142 7.41 0.05 -11.60
N LYS A 143 6.61 -0.21 -12.66
CA LYS A 143 5.25 0.32 -12.82
C LYS A 143 4.28 -0.85 -12.88
N LEU A 144 3.65 -1.14 -11.74
CA LEU A 144 2.60 -2.14 -11.63
C LEU A 144 1.32 -1.64 -12.31
N LYS A 145 0.55 -2.55 -12.92
CA LYS A 145 -0.72 -2.19 -13.57
C LYS A 145 -1.80 -1.79 -12.56
N THR A 146 -1.89 -2.51 -11.44
CA THR A 146 -2.84 -2.25 -10.35
C THR A 146 -2.09 -2.13 -9.02
N PRO A 147 -1.42 -0.99 -8.74
CA PRO A 147 -0.76 -0.78 -7.46
C PRO A 147 -1.80 -0.62 -6.35
N ASN A 148 -1.57 -1.29 -5.21
CA ASN A 148 -2.39 -1.18 -4.01
C ASN A 148 -1.52 -0.80 -2.80
N MET A 149 -2.16 -0.27 -1.75
CA MET A 149 -1.50 0.12 -0.51
C MET A 149 -2.46 -0.13 0.65
N ASP A 150 -1.99 -0.91 1.62
CA ASP A 150 -2.72 -1.19 2.86
C ASP A 150 -2.25 -0.20 3.94
N ILE A 151 -3.21 0.47 4.59
CA ILE A 151 -2.93 1.47 5.62
C ILE A 151 -3.43 0.95 6.97
N PRO A 152 -2.55 0.43 7.85
CA PRO A 152 -2.95 -0.01 9.17
C PRO A 152 -3.30 1.19 10.07
N PHE A 153 -4.30 1.00 10.92
CA PHE A 153 -4.68 1.97 11.95
C PHE A 153 -4.09 1.55 13.30
N TYR A 154 -3.82 2.53 14.17
CA TYR A 154 -3.40 2.25 15.55
C TYR A 154 -4.50 1.53 16.34
N GLU A 155 -4.12 0.56 17.16
CA GLU A 155 -5.03 -0.34 17.89
C GLU A 155 -5.96 0.41 18.86
N ASN A 156 -5.48 1.48 19.50
CA ASN A 156 -6.20 2.20 20.55
C ASN A 156 -6.98 3.43 20.05
N LEU A 157 -7.45 3.44 18.79
CA LEU A 157 -8.18 4.57 18.25
C LEU A 157 -9.68 4.49 18.56
N PRO A 158 -10.26 5.43 19.34
CA PRO A 158 -11.71 5.51 19.47
C PRO A 158 -12.34 5.92 18.13
N ASP A 159 -13.53 5.39 17.86
CA ASP A 159 -14.32 5.66 16.64
C ASP A 159 -13.57 5.37 15.32
N LEU A 160 -12.91 4.20 15.23
CA LEU A 160 -12.14 3.74 14.07
C LEU A 160 -12.90 3.91 12.74
N ASN A 161 -14.14 3.42 12.65
CA ASN A 161 -14.94 3.47 11.42
C ASN A 161 -15.16 4.91 10.91
N LYS A 162 -15.43 5.87 11.81
CA LYS A 162 -15.63 7.27 11.43
C LYS A 162 -14.33 7.90 10.93
N LYS A 163 -13.21 7.60 11.58
CA LYS A 163 -11.87 8.09 11.18
C LYS A 163 -11.43 7.47 9.86
N ALA A 164 -11.67 6.18 9.66
CA ALA A 164 -11.40 5.48 8.42
C ALA A 164 -12.19 6.07 7.25
N GLU A 165 -13.49 6.31 7.42
CA GLU A 165 -14.30 6.97 6.39
C GLU A 165 -13.85 8.41 6.11
N ARG A 166 -13.46 9.16 7.14
CA ARG A 166 -12.90 10.50 6.95
C ARG A 166 -11.60 10.48 6.16
N LEU A 167 -10.71 9.51 6.44
CA LEU A 167 -9.47 9.32 5.72
C LEU A 167 -9.74 8.90 4.26
N ARG A 168 -10.67 7.96 4.04
CA ARG A 168 -11.11 7.52 2.71
C ARG A 168 -11.54 8.71 1.85
N ARG A 169 -12.41 9.57 2.38
CA ARG A 169 -12.88 10.79 1.67
C ARG A 169 -11.76 11.80 1.38
N LYS A 170 -10.73 11.85 2.23
CA LYS A 170 -9.58 12.75 2.06
C LYS A 170 -8.60 12.23 1.01
N MET A 171 -8.41 10.93 0.93
CA MET A 171 -7.51 10.27 -0.03
C MET A 171 -8.17 10.06 -1.41
N ASN A 172 -9.50 10.07 -1.47
CA ASN A 172 -10.20 9.89 -2.74
C ASN A 172 -9.93 11.06 -3.69
N ARG A 173 -9.45 10.75 -4.90
CA ARG A 173 -9.21 11.75 -5.94
C ARG A 173 -10.56 12.20 -6.49
N VAL A 174 -10.78 13.51 -6.50
CA VAL A 174 -11.98 14.12 -7.07
C VAL A 174 -11.61 14.78 -8.39
N THR A 175 -12.34 14.47 -9.45
CA THR A 175 -12.23 15.12 -10.75
C THR A 175 -13.38 16.11 -10.94
N VAL A 176 -13.24 17.06 -11.86
CA VAL A 176 -14.32 18.02 -12.18
C VAL A 176 -15.58 17.28 -12.67
N SER A 177 -15.41 16.16 -13.39
CA SER A 177 -16.53 15.34 -13.86
C SER A 177 -17.39 14.77 -12.73
N ASP A 178 -16.80 14.51 -11.55
CA ASP A 178 -17.51 13.89 -10.44
C ASP A 178 -18.47 14.85 -9.72
N VAL A 179 -18.29 16.16 -9.92
CA VAL A 179 -19.06 17.23 -9.26
C VAL A 179 -19.89 18.06 -10.25
N LEU A 180 -19.76 17.77 -11.54
CA LEU A 180 -20.41 18.48 -12.64
C LEU A 180 -21.75 17.81 -12.95
N GLU A 181 -22.82 18.60 -13.03
CA GLU A 181 -24.15 18.13 -13.41
C GLU A 181 -24.30 18.13 -14.93
N LYS A 182 -24.02 19.27 -15.56
CA LYS A 182 -24.09 19.43 -17.02
C LYS A 182 -23.29 20.62 -17.50
N ILE A 183 -22.97 20.62 -18.79
CA ILE A 183 -22.37 21.76 -19.50
C ILE A 183 -23.34 22.14 -20.62
N ASP A 184 -23.89 23.35 -20.55
CA ASP A 184 -24.68 23.92 -21.63
C ASP A 184 -23.74 24.75 -22.53
N VAL A 185 -23.65 24.39 -23.81
CA VAL A 185 -22.82 25.10 -24.80
C VAL A 185 -23.72 25.77 -25.82
N GLN A 186 -23.63 27.11 -25.90
CA GLN A 186 -24.36 27.92 -26.85
C GLN A 186 -23.37 28.56 -27.82
N CYS A 187 -23.59 28.36 -29.12
CA CYS A 187 -22.76 28.92 -30.18
C CYS A 187 -23.58 29.91 -31.00
N GLU A 188 -23.12 31.15 -31.07
CA GLU A 188 -23.76 32.23 -31.82
C GLU A 188 -22.75 32.84 -32.79
N ILE A 189 -23.16 33.08 -34.03
CA ILE A 189 -22.35 33.84 -34.99
C ILE A 189 -22.70 35.32 -34.82
N VAL A 190 -21.78 36.09 -34.27
CA VAL A 190 -21.92 37.55 -34.16
C VAL A 190 -21.31 38.15 -35.41
N THR A 191 -22.08 38.97 -36.14
CA THR A 191 -21.66 39.51 -37.44
C THR A 191 -21.15 40.95 -37.37
N HIS A 192 -21.43 41.69 -36.30
CA HIS A 192 -21.04 43.09 -36.11
C HIS A 192 -20.51 43.31 -34.69
N PRO A 193 -19.38 44.03 -34.48
CA PRO A 193 -18.56 44.75 -35.45
C PRO A 193 -17.57 43.89 -36.27
N ASN A 194 -17.22 42.69 -35.79
CA ASN A 194 -16.42 41.71 -36.52
C ASN A 194 -17.19 40.37 -36.57
N ARG A 195 -17.00 39.58 -37.63
CA ARG A 195 -17.60 38.24 -37.73
C ARG A 195 -16.85 37.28 -36.82
N GLU A 196 -17.46 36.93 -35.70
CA GLU A 196 -16.90 36.00 -34.71
C GLU A 196 -17.89 34.89 -34.36
N LEU A 197 -17.36 33.70 -34.05
CA LEU A 197 -18.13 32.62 -33.45
C LEU A 197 -18.02 32.76 -31.93
N LYS A 198 -19.07 33.26 -31.30
CA LYS A 198 -19.17 33.39 -29.87
C LYS A 198 -19.68 32.08 -29.27
N THR A 199 -18.84 31.42 -28.48
CA THR A 199 -19.20 30.21 -27.74
C THR A 199 -19.34 30.53 -26.26
N THR A 200 -20.56 30.42 -25.73
CA THR A 200 -20.86 30.57 -24.30
C THR A 200 -20.98 29.18 -23.69
N MET A 201 -20.10 28.84 -22.74
CA MET A 201 -20.14 27.57 -22.01
C MET A 201 -20.60 27.82 -20.58
N ARG A 202 -21.71 27.21 -20.16
CA ARG A 202 -22.22 27.26 -18.79
C ARG A 202 -22.02 25.93 -18.09
N PHE A 203 -21.17 25.93 -17.07
CA PHE A 203 -20.93 24.76 -16.23
C PHE A 203 -21.91 24.76 -15.06
N SER A 204 -22.82 23.78 -15.03
CA SER A 204 -23.75 23.57 -13.93
C SER A 204 -23.18 22.48 -13.02
N PHE A 205 -22.96 22.81 -11.75
CA PHE A 205 -22.41 21.88 -10.76
C PHE A 205 -23.52 21.32 -9.88
N LEU A 206 -23.32 20.08 -9.43
CA LEU A 206 -24.23 19.43 -8.49
C LEU A 206 -24.30 20.22 -7.18
N PRO A 207 -25.47 20.25 -6.50
CA PRO A 207 -25.57 20.80 -5.15
C PRO A 207 -24.65 20.07 -4.16
N HIS A 208 -24.06 20.80 -3.22
CA HIS A 208 -23.14 20.23 -2.21
C HIS A 208 -23.75 19.09 -1.39
N SER A 209 -25.07 19.10 -1.18
CA SER A 209 -25.79 18.04 -0.48
C SER A 209 -25.65 16.66 -1.12
N GLN A 210 -25.47 16.59 -2.45
CA GLN A 210 -25.46 15.34 -3.20
C GLN A 210 -24.10 14.65 -3.15
N TYR A 211 -23.00 15.40 -3.14
CA TYR A 211 -21.66 14.83 -3.21
C TYR A 211 -20.87 14.88 -1.89
N LYS A 212 -21.32 15.63 -0.86
CA LYS A 212 -20.67 15.71 0.47
C LYS A 212 -20.48 14.36 1.18
N ALA A 213 -21.27 13.35 0.81
CA ALA A 213 -21.19 12.01 1.38
C ALA A 213 -19.97 11.23 0.84
N GLN A 214 -19.52 11.53 -0.38
CA GLN A 214 -18.44 10.81 -1.05
C GLN A 214 -17.15 11.64 -1.10
N TYR A 215 -17.27 12.96 -1.23
CA TYR A 215 -16.15 13.88 -1.41
C TYR A 215 -16.12 14.94 -0.31
N ILE A 216 -14.91 15.31 0.12
CA ILE A 216 -14.68 16.35 1.14
C ILE A 216 -14.65 17.77 0.58
N VAL A 217 -14.68 17.90 -0.75
CA VAL A 217 -14.46 19.17 -1.47
C VAL A 217 -15.62 20.14 -1.22
N LYS A 218 -15.30 21.44 -1.05
CA LYS A 218 -16.31 22.52 -0.93
C LYS A 218 -16.53 23.23 -2.26
N PRO A 219 -17.71 23.84 -2.51
CA PRO A 219 -17.98 24.60 -3.73
C PRO A 219 -16.93 25.68 -4.04
N SER A 220 -16.44 26.39 -3.03
CA SER A 220 -15.38 27.40 -3.19
C SER A 220 -14.07 26.82 -3.71
N GLN A 221 -13.72 25.59 -3.32
CA GLN A 221 -12.53 24.90 -3.81
C GLN A 221 -12.70 24.45 -5.26
N ILE A 222 -13.91 24.03 -5.65
CA ILE A 222 -14.24 23.67 -7.03
C ILE A 222 -14.07 24.89 -7.94
N ILE A 223 -14.67 26.03 -7.57
CA ILE A 223 -14.57 27.27 -8.36
C ILE A 223 -13.10 27.72 -8.47
N LYS A 224 -12.35 27.69 -7.37
CA LYS A 224 -10.91 28.02 -7.37
C LYS A 224 -10.10 27.09 -8.28
N HIS A 225 -10.43 25.80 -8.32
CA HIS A 225 -9.80 24.83 -9.21
C HIS A 225 -10.17 25.07 -10.69
N MET A 226 -11.44 25.40 -10.94
CA MET A 226 -11.93 25.74 -12.29
C MET A 226 -11.17 26.93 -12.87
N GLN A 227 -11.07 28.01 -12.10
CA GLN A 227 -10.38 29.24 -12.48
C GLN A 227 -8.87 29.03 -12.69
N ASN A 228 -8.19 28.45 -11.70
CA ASN A 228 -6.72 28.42 -11.71
C ASN A 228 -6.13 27.31 -12.59
N LYS A 229 -6.84 26.20 -12.79
CA LYS A 229 -6.29 25.02 -13.46
C LYS A 229 -7.13 24.59 -14.67
N PHE A 230 -8.41 24.33 -14.48
CA PHE A 230 -9.24 23.73 -15.53
C PHE A 230 -9.34 24.63 -16.76
N PHE A 231 -9.70 25.91 -16.60
CA PHE A 231 -9.83 26.82 -17.75
C PHE A 231 -8.50 27.06 -18.44
N ASN A 232 -7.40 27.15 -17.69
CA ASN A 232 -6.06 27.26 -18.27
C ASN A 232 -5.71 26.06 -19.17
N GLU A 233 -5.96 24.84 -18.69
CA GLU A 233 -5.76 23.61 -19.47
C GLU A 233 -6.72 23.52 -20.67
N MET A 234 -8.00 23.84 -20.45
CA MET A 234 -9.03 23.83 -21.49
C MET A 234 -8.69 24.80 -22.63
N PHE A 235 -8.38 26.07 -22.32
CA PHE A 235 -8.01 27.06 -23.32
C PHE A 235 -6.67 26.75 -24.00
N ALA A 236 -5.75 26.06 -23.33
CA ALA A 236 -4.53 25.58 -23.99
C ALA A 236 -4.86 24.52 -25.06
N ILE A 237 -5.77 23.59 -24.77
CA ILE A 237 -6.23 22.56 -25.73
C ILE A 237 -7.00 23.21 -26.89
N ILE A 238 -7.93 24.12 -26.59
CA ILE A 238 -8.71 24.82 -27.62
C ILE A 238 -7.79 25.62 -28.55
N ARG A 239 -6.79 26.34 -28.00
CA ARG A 239 -5.78 27.05 -28.81
C ARG A 239 -4.95 26.12 -29.67
N LYS A 240 -4.55 24.94 -29.13
CA LYS A 240 -3.83 23.93 -29.90
C LYS A 240 -4.67 23.43 -31.08
N GLN A 241 -5.95 23.18 -30.86
CA GLN A 241 -6.86 22.72 -31.91
C GLN A 241 -7.12 23.80 -32.96
N ALA A 242 -7.33 25.05 -32.54
CA ALA A 242 -7.58 26.15 -33.47
C ALA A 242 -6.38 26.52 -34.33
N LYS A 243 -5.14 26.34 -33.85
CA LYS A 243 -3.93 26.47 -34.70
C LYS A 243 -3.94 25.48 -35.87
N THR A 244 -4.40 24.26 -35.63
CA THR A 244 -4.55 23.24 -36.69
C THR A 244 -5.66 23.62 -37.67
N THR A 245 -6.74 24.24 -37.19
CA THR A 245 -7.93 24.61 -37.99
C THR A 245 -7.89 26.07 -38.51
N SER A 246 -6.79 26.81 -38.32
CA SER A 246 -6.63 28.23 -38.70
C SER A 246 -7.65 29.20 -38.07
N GLY A 247 -8.11 28.94 -36.84
CA GLY A 247 -9.04 29.81 -36.10
C GLY A 247 -8.33 30.78 -35.14
N VAL A 248 -8.74 32.05 -35.13
CA VAL A 248 -8.32 33.03 -34.11
C VAL A 248 -9.24 32.92 -32.90
N LEU A 249 -8.67 32.77 -31.70
CA LEU A 249 -9.43 32.64 -30.45
C LEU A 249 -9.13 33.82 -29.53
N TRP A 250 -10.19 34.48 -29.07
CA TRP A 250 -10.16 35.41 -27.94
C TRP A 250 -11.03 34.84 -26.82
N ALA A 251 -10.52 34.77 -25.60
CA ALA A 251 -11.23 34.24 -24.44
C ALA A 251 -11.30 35.32 -23.36
N SER A 252 -12.51 35.55 -22.83
CA SER A 252 -12.77 36.46 -21.71
C SER A 252 -13.68 35.74 -20.73
N GLU A 253 -13.29 35.72 -19.45
CA GLU A 253 -14.21 35.37 -18.38
C GLU A 253 -15.20 36.54 -18.20
N LYS A 254 -16.48 36.24 -18.03
CA LYS A 254 -17.46 37.21 -17.54
C LYS A 254 -17.79 36.79 -16.11
N GLU A 255 -17.63 37.75 -15.17
CA GLU A 255 -18.04 37.61 -13.77
C GLU A 255 -19.53 37.30 -13.62
#